data_AF-A0A4R2IU18-F1
#
_entry.id   AF-A0A4R2IU18-F1
#
_cell.length_a   1.000
_cell.length_b   1.000
_cell.length_c   1.000
_cell.angle_alpha   90.00
_cell.angle_beta   90.00
_cell.angle_gamma   90.00
#
_symmetry.space_group_name_H-M   'P 1'
#
loop_
_entity.id
_entity.type
_entity.pdbx_description
1 polymer ?
#
loop_
_entity_poly.entity_id
_entity_poly.type
_entity_poly.pdbx_seq_one_letter_code
_entity_poly.pdbx_strand_id
1 'polypeptide(L)' 'MLIHGRLDISSPADIAWRMAQAWPDAELHLVEQEGHGAGGGETQELILAALDRFARTAKI' A
#
# COMPACT_ATOMS: atom_id res chain seq x y z
N MET A 1 3.39 -5.88 0.63
CA MET A 1 2.92 -4.65 -0.02
C MET A 1 1.87 -4.02 0.87
N LEU A 2 2.10 -2.79 1.30
CA LEU A 2 1.19 -1.93 2.04
C LEU A 2 1.06 -0.65 1.21
N ILE A 3 -0.16 -0.23 0.90
CA ILE A 3 -0.44 1.02 0.19
C ILE A 3 -1.31 1.85 1.13
N HIS A 4 -0.90 3.08 1.43
CA HIS A 4 -1.55 3.87 2.45
C HIS A 4 -1.56 5.36 2.09
N GLY A 5 -2.71 6.00 2.25
CA GLY A 5 -2.85 7.44 2.03
C GLY A 5 -2.19 8.24 3.14
N ARG A 6 -1.31 9.19 2.79
CA ARG A 6 -0.64 10.07 3.76
C ARG A 6 -1.62 10.89 4.59
N LEU A 7 -2.78 11.19 4.02
CA LEU A 7 -3.81 12.07 4.59
C LEU A 7 -4.94 11.27 5.26
N ASP A 8 -4.79 9.96 5.49
CA ASP A 8 -5.78 9.16 6.21
C ASP A 8 -5.83 9.58 7.69
N ILE A 9 -6.86 10.37 8.03
CA ILE A 9 -7.11 10.85 9.39
C ILE A 9 -7.60 9.70 10.30
N SER A 10 -8.32 8.73 9.73
CA SER A 10 -8.92 7.62 10.48
C SER A 10 -7.91 6.55 10.87
N SER A 11 -6.85 6.42 10.06
CA SER A 11 -5.75 5.49 10.29
C SER A 11 -4.44 6.21 9.91
N PRO A 12 -3.77 6.89 10.85
CA PRO A 12 -2.54 7.61 10.54
C PRO A 12 -1.40 6.70 10.03
N ALA A 13 -0.53 7.27 9.19
CA ALA A 13 0.52 6.54 8.46
C ALA A 13 1.60 5.89 9.36
N ASP A 14 1.70 6.27 10.63
CA ASP A 14 2.66 5.70 11.57
C ASP A 14 2.41 4.20 11.81
N ILE A 15 1.14 3.77 11.81
CA ILE A 15 0.77 2.36 11.95
C ILE A 15 1.29 1.55 10.75
N ALA A 16 1.04 2.02 9.53
CA ALA A 16 1.53 1.38 8.31
C ALA A 16 3.07 1.33 8.27
N TRP A 17 3.74 2.40 8.71
CA TRP A 17 5.20 2.44 8.85
C TRP A 17 5.72 1.41 9.85
N ARG A 18 5.12 1.33 11.05
CA ARG A 18 5.51 0.35 12.07
C ARG A 18 5.31 -1.09 11.59
N MET A 19 4.24 -1.36 10.85
CA MET A 19 4.02 -2.68 10.23
C MET A 19 5.11 -3.00 9.21
N ALA A 20 5.51 -2.05 8.37
CA ALA A 20 6.59 -2.25 7.41
C ALA A 20 7.94 -2.50 8.08
N GLN A 21 8.21 -1.88 9.22
CA GLN A 21 9.42 -2.16 10.00
C GLN A 21 9.40 -3.55 10.66
N ALA A 22 8.23 -4.03 11.07
CA ALA A 22 8.09 -5.31 11.77
C ALA A 22 7.96 -6.52 10.83
N TRP A 23 7.66 -6.32 9.54
CA TRP A 23 7.47 -7.38 8.56
C TRP A 23 8.60 -7.34 7.51
N PRO A 24 9.57 -8.28 7.54
CA PRO A 24 10.77 -8.24 6.71
C PRO A 24 10.52 -8.14 5.20
N ASP A 25 9.48 -8.80 4.68
CA ASP A 25 9.16 -8.81 3.25
C ASP A 25 8.13 -7.72 2.85
N ALA A 26 7.78 -6.82 3.78
CA ALA A 26 6.85 -5.75 3.49
C ALA A 26 7.53 -4.62 2.70
N GLU A 27 6.75 -4.06 1.79
CA GLU A 27 7.05 -2.87 1.00
C GLU A 27 5.92 -1.89 1.30
N LEU A 28 6.23 -0.66 1.73
CA LEU A 28 5.25 0.39 2.02
C LEU A 28 5.31 1.49 0.98
N HIS A 29 4.16 1.77 0.36
CA HIS A 29 3.92 2.93 -0.50
C HIS A 29 3.00 3.92 0.22
N LEU A 30 3.49 5.14 0.43
CA LEU A 30 2.72 6.25 0.97
C LEU A 30 2.25 7.13 -0.20
N VAL A 31 0.94 7.21 -0.39
CA VAL A 31 0.31 8.01 -1.44
C VAL A 31 0.04 9.39 -0.88
N GLU A 32 0.82 10.39 -1.32
CA GLU A 32 0.90 11.69 -0.66
C GLU A 32 -0.42 12.47 -0.67
N GLN A 33 -1.26 12.28 -1.70
CA GLN A 33 -2.50 13.02 -1.88
C GLN A 33 -3.78 12.20 -1.57
N GLU A 34 -3.65 10.98 -1.04
CA GLU A 34 -4.79 10.11 -0.71
C GLU A 34 -5.11 10.16 0.79
N GLY A 35 -6.41 10.14 1.11
CA GLY A 35 -6.93 9.96 2.46
C GLY A 35 -7.29 8.49 2.76
N HIS A 36 -8.41 8.28 3.44
CA HIS A 36 -8.93 6.95 3.68
C HIS A 36 -9.55 6.33 2.42
N GLY A 37 -9.23 5.07 2.15
CA GLY A 37 -9.83 4.27 1.08
C GLY A 37 -8.87 3.92 -0.05
N ALA A 38 -9.44 3.50 -1.18
CA ALA A 38 -8.71 3.07 -2.38
C ALA A 38 -9.33 3.65 -3.66
N GLY A 39 -9.85 4.88 -3.56
CA GLY A 39 -10.60 5.54 -4.63
C GLY A 39 -9.71 6.31 -5.61
N GLY A 40 -8.56 6.81 -5.16
CA GLY A 40 -7.64 7.57 -6.00
C GLY A 40 -6.95 6.73 -7.06
N GLY A 41 -6.67 7.35 -8.20
CA GLY A 41 -6.05 6.70 -9.37
C GLY A 41 -4.70 6.08 -9.04
N GLU A 42 -3.82 6.80 -8.34
CA GLU A 42 -2.49 6.29 -7.94
C GLU A 42 -2.61 5.04 -7.06
N THR A 43 -3.51 5.06 -6.07
CA THR A 43 -3.77 3.89 -5.21
C THR A 43 -4.27 2.70 -6.02
N GLN A 44 -5.18 2.93 -6.97
CA GLN A 44 -5.71 1.87 -7.84
C GLN A 44 -4.62 1.28 -8.76
N GLU A 45 -3.78 2.12 -9.34
CA GLU A 45 -2.64 1.69 -10.16
C GLU A 45 -1.65 0.85 -9.36
N LEU A 46 -1.31 1.28 -8.14
CA LEU A 46 -0.44 0.52 -7.23
C LEU A 46 -1.06 -0.84 -6.85
N ILE A 47 -2.37 -0.89 -6.58
CA ILE A 47 -3.09 -2.13 -6.30
C ILE A 47 -2.99 -3.08 -7.49
N LEU A 48 -3.31 -2.61 -8.70
CA LEU A 48 -3.27 -3.43 -9.91
C LEU A 48 -1.85 -3.94 -10.20
N ALA A 49 -0.84 -3.05 -10.10
CA ALA A 49 0.56 -3.42 -10.30
C ALA A 49 1.04 -4.48 -9.28
N ALA A 50 0.61 -4.36 -8.02
CA ALA A 50 0.92 -5.33 -6.98
C ALA A 50 0.28 -6.69 -7.28
N LEU A 51 -1.00 -6.71 -7.65
CA LEU A 51 -1.72 -7.93 -8.02
C LEU A 51 -1.07 -8.63 -9.22
N ASP A 52 -0.72 -7.89 -10.26
CA ASP A 52 -0.01 -8.41 -11.44
C ASP A 52 1.33 -9.05 -11.07
N ARG A 53 2.09 -8.41 -10.17
CA ARG A 53 3.36 -8.94 -9.67
C ARG A 53 3.17 -10.24 -8.90
N PHE A 54 2.17 -10.30 -8.03
CA PHE A 54 1.87 -11.52 -7.27
C PHE A 54 1.39 -12.65 -8.19
N ALA A 55 0.56 -12.36 -9.19
CA ALA A 55 0.11 -13.35 -10.16
C ALA A 55 1.28 -13.97 -10.96
N ARG A 56 2.31 -13.17 -11.30
CA ARG A 56 3.54 -13.68 -11.93
C ARG A 56 4.37 -14.55 -11.00
N THR A 57 4.40 -14.22 -9.72
CA THR A 57 5.19 -14.95 -8.70
C THR A 57 4.51 -16.25 -8.28
N ALA A 58 3.18 -16.32 -8.36
CA ALA A 58 2.38 -17.49 -7.96
C ALA A 58 2.34 -18.62 -9.01
N LYS A 59 2.82 -18.39 -10.25
CA LYS A 59 2.99 -19.46 -11.23
C LYS A 59 4.19 -20.33 -10.84
N ILE A 60 3.88 -21.45 -10.17
CA ILE A 60 4.76 -22.61 -9.97
C ILE A 60 4.61 -23.52 -11.19
#